data_AF-A0A2N5GGD2-F1
#
_entry.id   AF-A0A2N5GGD2-F1
#
_cell.length_a   1.000
_cell.length_b   1.000
_cell.length_c   1.000
_cell.angle_alpha   90.00
_cell.angle_beta   90.00
_cell.angle_gamma   90.00
#
_symmetry.space_group_name_H-M   'P 1'
#
loop_
_entity.id
_entity.type
_entity.pdbx_description
1 polymer ?
#
loop_
_entity_poly.entity_id
_entity_poly.type
_entity_poly.pdbx_seq_one_letter_code
_entity_poly.pdbx_strand_id
1 'polypeptide(L)'
;MVSNIYGVDIAFHEGGLNYGSRRTTSERIIKKMVRTAMLIHGFFNVSEGQIIFASPKINKAIYIPLAAAIKDLNYVLQQLGLNCSFILYANHEFREAIFEPVIHSSASFADTSELFLRSMQMYNLFSSAAMPKSADIEISATTTERSLAENGAQEDTAEIKIGELVRSEIKRLIAQNLISNEQIKWLLDKNYCKDTFDINYPLLKMVGNDVPVTQQRQINGYSRYWKEVYIINGVKFLLCSQWYNRNLVKFKNWLNHN
;
A
#
# COMPACT_ATOMS: atom_id res chain seq x y z
N MET A 1 -32.44 5.45 -6.23
CA MET A 1 -31.54 5.40 -7.41
C MET A 1 -30.22 4.82 -6.96
N VAL A 2 -29.62 3.92 -7.75
CA VAL A 2 -28.27 3.39 -7.45
C VAL A 2 -27.28 4.52 -7.71
N SER A 3 -26.60 4.99 -6.66
CA SER A 3 -25.73 6.17 -6.76
C SER A 3 -24.40 5.88 -7.45
N ASN A 4 -23.92 4.62 -7.39
CA ASN A 4 -22.68 4.15 -8.01
C ASN A 4 -22.71 2.63 -8.17
N ILE A 5 -22.32 2.11 -9.35
CA ILE A 5 -22.12 0.68 -9.59
C ILE A 5 -20.63 0.38 -9.70
N TYR A 6 -20.20 -0.65 -8.96
CA TYR A 6 -18.84 -1.19 -8.99
C TYR A 6 -18.86 -2.62 -9.50
N GLY A 7 -18.19 -2.87 -10.62
CA GLY A 7 -17.93 -4.21 -11.13
C GLY A 7 -16.52 -4.64 -10.75
N VAL A 8 -16.37 -5.68 -9.93
CA VAL A 8 -15.06 -6.09 -9.40
C VAL A 8 -14.69 -7.48 -9.88
N ASP A 9 -13.61 -7.58 -10.65
CA ASP A 9 -12.98 -8.82 -11.08
C ASP A 9 -11.66 -9.01 -10.33
N ILE A 10 -11.55 -10.08 -9.54
CA ILE A 10 -10.34 -10.42 -8.79
C ILE A 10 -9.70 -11.69 -9.39
N ALA A 11 -8.38 -11.67 -9.57
CA ALA A 11 -7.63 -12.84 -10.02
C ALA A 11 -6.33 -13.01 -9.25
N PHE A 12 -6.07 -14.21 -8.74
CA PHE A 12 -4.85 -14.55 -8.01
C PHE A 12 -4.22 -15.83 -8.55
N HIS A 13 -2.99 -15.72 -9.05
CA HIS A 13 -2.11 -16.85 -9.34
C HIS A 13 -0.77 -16.58 -8.61
N GLU A 14 -0.22 -17.57 -7.91
CA GLU A 14 0.99 -17.44 -7.09
C GLU A 14 2.24 -16.98 -7.89
N GLY A 15 2.40 -17.51 -9.10
CA GLY A 15 3.44 -17.10 -10.06
C GLY A 15 3.20 -15.71 -10.69
N GLY A 16 2.06 -15.09 -10.41
CA GLY A 16 1.51 -13.97 -11.15
C GLY A 16 0.60 -14.41 -12.29
N LEU A 17 -0.23 -13.48 -12.80
CA LEU A 17 -1.20 -13.80 -13.85
C LEU A 17 -0.53 -14.44 -15.07
N ASN A 18 -1.05 -15.61 -15.44
CA ASN A 18 -0.56 -16.40 -16.55
C ASN A 18 -1.74 -17.19 -17.12
N TYR A 19 -2.26 -16.72 -18.26
CA TYR A 19 -3.31 -17.41 -19.00
C TYR A 19 -2.80 -17.91 -20.36
N GLY A 20 -1.53 -18.30 -20.43
CA GLY A 20 -0.82 -18.65 -21.65
C GLY A 20 0.18 -17.57 -22.02
N SER A 21 0.16 -17.10 -23.27
CA SER A 21 1.09 -16.03 -23.69
C SER A 21 0.83 -14.72 -22.94
N ARG A 22 1.82 -13.81 -22.95
CA ARG A 22 1.68 -12.44 -22.40
C ARG A 22 0.52 -11.68 -23.04
N ARG A 23 0.37 -11.85 -24.36
CA ARG A 23 -0.73 -11.27 -25.15
C ARG A 23 -2.07 -11.86 -24.73
N THR A 24 -2.18 -13.19 -24.70
CA THR A 24 -3.41 -13.91 -24.31
C THR A 24 -3.83 -13.55 -22.89
N THR A 25 -2.87 -13.36 -21.97
CA THR A 25 -3.16 -12.92 -20.61
C THR A 25 -3.81 -11.54 -20.60
N SER A 26 -3.24 -10.58 -21.35
CA SER A 26 -3.80 -9.22 -21.45
C SER A 26 -5.19 -9.23 -22.09
N GLU A 27 -5.37 -9.97 -23.20
CA GLU A 27 -6.66 -10.11 -23.89
C GLU A 27 -7.74 -10.71 -22.99
N ARG A 28 -7.40 -11.71 -22.15
CA ARG A 28 -8.36 -12.30 -21.21
C ARG A 28 -8.77 -11.33 -20.10
N ILE A 29 -7.85 -10.49 -19.62
CA ILE A 29 -8.15 -9.48 -18.59
C ILE A 29 -9.05 -8.40 -19.17
N ILE A 30 -8.71 -7.85 -20.34
CA ILE A 30 -9.54 -6.87 -21.05
C ILE A 30 -10.92 -7.45 -21.33
N LYS A 31 -11.00 -8.70 -21.80
CA LYS A 31 -12.28 -9.38 -22.03
C LYS A 31 -13.14 -9.48 -20.76
N LYS A 32 -12.55 -9.77 -19.60
CA LYS A 32 -13.28 -9.80 -18.31
C LYS A 32 -13.85 -8.43 -17.98
N MET A 33 -13.00 -7.40 -18.03
CA MET A 33 -13.40 -6.02 -17.75
C MET A 33 -14.53 -5.55 -18.68
N VAL A 34 -14.39 -5.74 -20.00
CA VAL A 34 -15.42 -5.37 -20.99
C VAL A 34 -16.71 -6.13 -20.74
N ARG A 35 -16.63 -7.43 -20.45
CA ARG A 35 -17.82 -8.24 -20.12
C ARG A 35 -18.57 -7.64 -18.93
N THR A 36 -17.86 -7.27 -17.87
CA THR A 36 -18.45 -6.66 -16.68
C THR A 36 -19.14 -5.34 -17.01
N ALA A 37 -18.53 -4.48 -17.83
CA ALA A 37 -19.18 -3.25 -18.30
C ALA A 37 -20.45 -3.53 -19.14
N MET A 38 -20.42 -4.52 -20.03
CA MET A 38 -21.58 -4.92 -20.83
C MET A 38 -22.70 -5.53 -19.98
N LEU A 39 -22.37 -6.23 -18.89
CA LEU A 39 -23.38 -6.72 -17.94
C LEU A 39 -24.05 -5.56 -17.19
N ILE A 40 -23.26 -4.57 -16.76
CA ILE A 40 -23.80 -3.35 -16.12
C ILE A 40 -24.76 -2.63 -17.08
N HIS A 41 -24.33 -2.41 -18.32
CA HIS A 41 -25.15 -1.75 -19.33
C HIS A 41 -26.38 -2.58 -19.73
N GLY A 42 -26.19 -3.83 -20.12
CA GLY A 42 -27.26 -4.66 -20.68
C GLY A 42 -28.27 -5.16 -19.66
N PHE A 43 -27.85 -5.45 -18.42
CA PHE A 43 -28.75 -6.00 -17.40
C PHE A 43 -29.36 -4.93 -16.50
N PHE A 44 -28.56 -3.94 -16.09
CA PHE A 44 -29.04 -2.88 -15.18
C PHE A 44 -29.47 -1.61 -15.91
N ASN A 45 -29.28 -1.53 -17.24
CA ASN A 45 -29.54 -0.33 -18.05
C ASN A 45 -28.79 0.92 -17.52
N VAL A 46 -27.56 0.70 -17.04
CA VAL A 46 -26.70 1.76 -16.51
C VAL A 46 -25.48 1.91 -17.40
N SER A 47 -25.24 3.13 -17.90
CA SER A 47 -24.10 3.44 -18.77
C SER A 47 -22.90 4.01 -18.02
N GLU A 48 -22.96 4.10 -16.70
CA GLU A 48 -21.89 4.60 -15.84
C GLU A 48 -21.49 3.58 -14.76
N GLY A 49 -20.22 3.57 -14.40
CA GLY A 49 -19.73 2.67 -13.36
C GLY A 49 -18.23 2.57 -13.29
N GLN A 50 -17.73 1.92 -12.24
CA GLN A 50 -16.32 1.65 -12.07
C GLN A 50 -16.08 0.15 -12.22
N ILE A 51 -15.29 -0.24 -13.21
CA ILE A 51 -14.89 -1.62 -13.44
C ILE A 51 -13.46 -1.77 -12.94
N ILE A 52 -13.32 -2.53 -11.85
CA ILE A 52 -12.07 -2.75 -11.15
C ILE A 52 -11.58 -4.15 -11.48
N PHE A 53 -10.38 -4.23 -12.04
CA PHE A 53 -9.63 -5.48 -12.08
C PHE A 53 -8.53 -5.44 -11.02
N ALA A 54 -8.52 -6.42 -10.13
CA ALA A 54 -7.60 -6.48 -9.00
C ALA A 54 -6.78 -7.79 -9.02
N SER A 55 -5.46 -7.68 -8.89
CA SER A 55 -4.59 -8.85 -8.78
C SER A 55 -3.36 -8.56 -7.91
N PRO A 56 -3.01 -9.44 -6.95
CA PRO A 56 -1.82 -9.26 -6.12
C PRO A 56 -0.51 -9.22 -6.92
N LYS A 57 -0.45 -9.89 -8.08
CA LYS A 57 0.80 -10.08 -8.81
C LYS A 57 0.58 -10.14 -10.33
N ILE A 58 1.15 -9.15 -11.03
CA ILE A 58 1.20 -9.09 -12.49
C ILE A 58 2.64 -8.79 -12.91
N ASN A 59 3.21 -9.66 -13.75
CA ASN A 59 4.56 -9.48 -14.28
C ASN A 59 4.66 -8.19 -15.12
N LYS A 60 5.81 -7.49 -15.08
CA LYS A 60 6.08 -6.26 -15.83
C LYS A 60 5.72 -6.35 -17.32
N ALA A 61 6.08 -7.47 -17.94
CA ALA A 61 5.90 -7.71 -19.36
C ALA A 61 4.42 -7.84 -19.76
N ILE A 62 3.52 -8.03 -18.80
CA ILE A 62 2.07 -8.04 -18.98
C ILE A 62 1.48 -6.71 -18.50
N TYR A 63 1.95 -6.19 -17.36
CA TYR A 63 1.43 -4.97 -16.75
C TYR A 63 1.53 -3.76 -17.68
N ILE A 64 2.69 -3.53 -18.32
CA ILE A 64 2.89 -2.37 -19.20
C ILE A 64 1.90 -2.36 -20.38
N PRO A 65 1.82 -3.41 -21.22
CA PRO A 65 0.87 -3.41 -22.33
C PRO A 65 -0.59 -3.43 -21.86
N LEU A 66 -0.89 -4.09 -20.73
CA LEU A 66 -2.24 -4.08 -20.16
C LEU A 66 -2.68 -2.68 -19.71
N ALA A 67 -1.80 -1.93 -19.03
CA ALA A 67 -2.11 -0.58 -18.58
C ALA A 67 -2.35 0.37 -19.77
N ALA A 68 -1.58 0.22 -20.85
CA ALA A 68 -1.83 0.95 -22.10
C ALA A 68 -3.18 0.58 -22.71
N ALA A 69 -3.48 -0.72 -22.84
CA ALA A 69 -4.75 -1.20 -23.37
C ALA A 69 -5.97 -0.74 -22.54
N ILE A 70 -5.85 -0.64 -21.22
CA ILE A 70 -6.91 -0.10 -20.35
C ILE A 70 -7.12 1.40 -20.60
N LYS A 71 -6.06 2.16 -20.85
CA LYS A 71 -6.19 3.58 -21.24
C LYS A 71 -6.95 3.72 -22.55
N ASP A 72 -6.60 2.92 -23.55
CA ASP A 72 -7.27 2.91 -24.85
C ASP A 72 -8.73 2.47 -24.72
N LEU A 73 -9.01 1.47 -23.86
CA LEU A 73 -10.36 0.99 -23.59
C LEU A 73 -11.25 2.08 -23.00
N ASN A 74 -10.75 2.85 -22.02
CA ASN A 74 -11.48 3.99 -21.45
C ASN A 74 -11.83 5.01 -22.54
N TYR A 75 -10.88 5.33 -23.43
CA TYR A 75 -11.11 6.24 -24.54
C TYR A 75 -12.20 5.73 -25.50
N VAL A 76 -12.11 4.46 -25.93
CA VAL A 76 -13.07 3.85 -26.86
C VAL A 76 -14.49 3.85 -26.27
N LEU A 77 -14.65 3.46 -25.01
CA LEU A 77 -15.98 3.37 -24.40
C LEU A 77 -16.62 4.75 -24.17
N GLN A 78 -15.81 5.77 -23.87
CA GLN A 78 -16.30 7.15 -23.82
C GLN A 78 -16.89 7.60 -25.17
N GLN A 79 -16.25 7.25 -26.29
CA GLN A 79 -16.78 7.55 -27.63
C GLN A 79 -18.10 6.83 -27.95
N LEU A 80 -18.36 5.70 -27.29
CA LEU A 80 -19.59 4.92 -27.42
C LEU A 80 -20.71 5.37 -26.46
N GLY A 81 -20.50 6.45 -25.68
CA GLY A 81 -21.47 6.92 -24.69
C GLY A 81 -21.55 6.05 -23.43
N LEU A 82 -20.57 5.18 -23.22
CA LEU A 82 -20.44 4.35 -22.03
C LEU A 82 -19.43 5.00 -21.07
N ASN A 83 -19.94 5.67 -20.05
CA ASN A 83 -19.21 6.40 -19.01
C ASN A 83 -18.66 5.45 -17.92
N CYS A 84 -18.05 4.36 -18.37
CA CYS A 84 -17.44 3.35 -17.51
C CYS A 84 -15.94 3.64 -17.33
N SER A 85 -15.49 3.70 -16.08
CA SER A 85 -14.06 3.87 -15.74
C SER A 85 -13.42 2.53 -15.41
N PHE A 86 -12.37 2.17 -16.13
CA PHE A 86 -11.61 0.94 -15.93
C PHE A 86 -10.38 1.19 -15.07
N ILE A 87 -10.29 0.49 -13.94
CA ILE A 87 -9.25 0.68 -12.92
C ILE A 87 -8.50 -0.64 -12.72
N LEU A 88 -7.17 -0.56 -12.68
CA LEU A 88 -6.30 -1.70 -12.39
C LEU A 88 -5.61 -1.52 -11.04
N TYR A 89 -5.93 -2.40 -10.08
CA TYR A 89 -5.15 -2.54 -8.85
C TYR A 89 -4.25 -3.76 -8.97
N ALA A 90 -2.97 -3.54 -9.25
CA ALA A 90 -2.00 -4.61 -9.37
C ALA A 90 -0.83 -4.41 -8.43
N ASN A 91 -0.14 -5.49 -8.06
CA ASN A 91 1.15 -5.42 -7.37
C ASN A 91 1.09 -4.55 -6.10
N HIS A 92 1.82 -3.45 -6.10
CA HIS A 92 1.92 -2.54 -4.96
C HIS A 92 0.60 -1.79 -4.71
N GLU A 93 -0.06 -1.33 -5.76
CA GLU A 93 -1.35 -0.68 -5.68
C GLU A 93 -2.43 -1.61 -5.14
N PHE A 94 -2.39 -2.90 -5.50
CA PHE A 94 -3.24 -3.92 -4.88
C PHE A 94 -2.96 -4.02 -3.38
N ARG A 95 -1.69 -4.09 -2.99
CA ARG A 95 -1.31 -4.20 -1.58
C ARG A 95 -1.86 -3.02 -0.78
N GLU A 96 -1.65 -1.79 -1.24
CA GLU A 96 -2.01 -0.59 -0.49
C GLU A 96 -3.49 -0.27 -0.49
N ALA A 97 -4.15 -0.44 -1.64
CA ALA A 97 -5.54 -0.02 -1.78
C ALA A 97 -6.52 -1.10 -1.35
N ILE A 98 -6.09 -2.37 -1.29
CA ILE A 98 -6.97 -3.52 -1.04
C ILE A 98 -6.45 -4.35 0.13
N PHE A 99 -5.25 -4.94 0.01
CA PHE A 99 -4.79 -5.94 0.99
C PHE A 99 -4.58 -5.36 2.39
N GLU A 100 -3.80 -4.30 2.53
CA GLU A 100 -3.51 -3.69 3.83
C GLU A 100 -4.78 -3.19 4.52
N PRO A 101 -5.70 -2.44 3.86
CA PRO A 101 -6.98 -2.07 4.47
C PRO A 101 -7.79 -3.27 5.00
N VAL A 102 -7.86 -4.36 4.22
CA VAL A 102 -8.57 -5.59 4.63
C VAL A 102 -7.92 -6.20 5.87
N ILE A 103 -6.59 -6.30 5.90
CA ILE A 103 -5.87 -6.85 7.07
C ILE A 103 -6.00 -5.95 8.29
N HIS A 104 -5.92 -4.62 8.18
CA HIS A 104 -6.07 -3.72 9.34
C HIS A 104 -7.49 -3.76 9.90
N SER A 105 -8.48 -3.98 9.04
CA SER A 105 -9.86 -4.17 9.48
C SER A 105 -10.09 -5.50 10.23
N SER A 106 -9.17 -6.47 10.12
CA SER A 106 -9.27 -7.76 10.85
C SER A 106 -9.23 -7.60 12.37
N ALA A 107 -8.66 -6.52 12.91
CA ALA A 107 -8.63 -6.27 14.35
C ALA A 107 -9.99 -5.79 14.89
N SER A 108 -10.79 -5.11 14.05
CA SER A 108 -12.09 -4.55 14.46
C SER A 108 -13.27 -5.51 14.22
N PHE A 109 -13.10 -6.51 13.35
CA PHE A 109 -14.15 -7.47 13.00
C PHE A 109 -13.91 -8.83 13.67
N ALA A 110 -14.05 -8.87 14.99
CA ALA A 110 -13.95 -10.11 15.76
C ALA A 110 -15.08 -11.11 15.44
N ASP A 111 -16.24 -10.62 14.98
CA ASP A 111 -17.48 -11.40 14.96
C ASP A 111 -18.06 -11.67 13.56
N THR A 112 -17.39 -11.26 12.49
CA THR A 112 -17.91 -11.49 11.13
C THR A 112 -17.40 -12.81 10.56
N SER A 113 -18.29 -13.55 9.91
CA SER A 113 -18.14 -14.84 9.24
C SER A 113 -17.10 -14.91 8.09
N GLU A 114 -16.15 -13.97 8.04
CA GLU A 114 -15.10 -13.94 7.01
C GLU A 114 -13.95 -14.88 7.39
N LEU A 115 -14.03 -16.12 6.91
CA LEU A 115 -13.06 -17.19 7.14
C LEU A 115 -11.61 -16.75 6.91
N PHE A 116 -11.36 -15.88 5.94
CA PHE A 116 -10.04 -15.33 5.65
C PHE A 116 -9.46 -14.53 6.82
N LEU A 117 -10.24 -13.61 7.41
CA LEU A 117 -9.78 -12.78 8.52
C LEU A 117 -9.49 -13.65 9.76
N ARG A 118 -10.32 -14.67 10.02
CA ARG A 118 -10.07 -15.65 11.09
C ARG A 118 -8.80 -16.46 10.85
N SER A 119 -8.53 -16.90 9.62
CA SER A 119 -7.27 -17.56 9.28
C SER A 119 -6.06 -16.65 9.50
N MET A 120 -6.17 -15.35 9.18
CA MET A 120 -5.11 -14.37 9.42
C MET A 120 -4.90 -14.06 10.90
N GLN A 121 -5.99 -13.90 11.68
CA GLN A 121 -5.92 -13.76 13.14
C GLN A 121 -5.24 -14.99 13.76
N MET A 122 -5.64 -16.20 13.37
CA MET A 122 -5.02 -17.45 13.83
C MET A 122 -3.54 -17.52 13.43
N TYR A 123 -3.21 -17.20 12.18
CA TYR A 123 -1.81 -17.13 11.74
C TYR A 123 -1.00 -16.14 12.60
N ASN A 124 -1.58 -14.97 12.91
CA ASN A 124 -0.94 -13.96 13.74
C ASN A 124 -0.71 -14.44 15.16
N LEU A 125 -1.67 -15.15 15.79
CA LEU A 125 -1.50 -15.74 17.13
C LEU A 125 -0.25 -16.62 17.23
N PHE A 126 -0.01 -17.44 16.19
CA PHE A 126 1.16 -18.33 16.14
C PHE A 126 2.43 -17.66 15.59
N SER A 127 2.32 -16.59 14.81
CA SER A 127 3.48 -15.88 14.26
C SER A 127 4.11 -14.91 15.29
N SER A 128 3.31 -14.31 16.18
CA SER A 128 3.82 -13.56 17.34
C SER A 128 4.51 -14.43 18.40
N ALA A 129 4.33 -15.75 18.34
CA ALA A 129 5.00 -16.71 19.23
C ALA A 129 6.36 -17.23 18.70
N ALA A 130 6.80 -16.77 17.52
CA ALA A 130 7.99 -17.30 16.83
C ALA A 130 9.22 -16.35 16.83
N MET A 131 9.36 -15.49 17.84
CA MET A 131 10.66 -14.90 18.17
C MET A 131 11.00 -15.20 19.64
N PRO A 132 12.11 -15.88 19.92
CA PRO A 132 12.63 -15.94 21.27
C PRO A 132 12.98 -14.50 21.68
N LYS A 133 12.32 -13.98 22.71
CA LYS A 133 12.90 -12.90 23.51
C LYS A 133 14.15 -13.49 24.16
N SER A 134 15.31 -13.38 23.51
CA SER A 134 16.59 -13.62 24.17
C SER A 134 16.77 -12.51 25.19
N ALA A 135 16.43 -12.88 26.43
CA ALA A 135 16.55 -12.08 27.62
C ALA A 135 17.99 -11.59 27.83
N ASP A 136 18.06 -10.39 28.35
CA ASP A 136 19.24 -9.74 28.90
C ASP A 136 19.97 -10.65 29.89
N ILE A 137 21.29 -10.71 29.75
CA ILE A 137 22.18 -11.17 30.82
C ILE A 137 22.56 -9.91 31.59
N GLU A 138 21.93 -9.67 32.74
CA GLU A 138 22.55 -8.89 33.82
C GLU A 138 22.20 -9.49 35.19
N ILE A 139 23.23 -10.15 35.74
CA ILE A 139 23.69 -10.23 37.14
C ILE A 139 22.59 -10.15 38.23
N SER A 140 22.32 -11.31 38.83
CA SER A 140 21.53 -11.46 40.06
C SER A 140 22.44 -11.47 41.29
N ALA A 141 22.18 -10.57 42.24
CA ALA A 141 22.48 -10.75 43.65
C ALA A 141 21.23 -10.39 44.48
N THR A 142 20.48 -11.43 44.85
CA THR A 142 19.88 -11.68 46.18
C THR A 142 18.87 -10.72 46.83
N THR A 143 17.62 -11.23 46.89
CA THR A 143 16.72 -11.43 48.06
C THR A 143 15.57 -10.45 48.39
N THR A 144 14.39 -11.08 48.52
CA THR A 144 13.29 -10.92 49.52
C THR A 144 12.16 -9.90 49.33
N GLU A 145 10.97 -10.48 49.07
CA GLU A 145 9.67 -10.31 49.74
C GLU A 145 8.70 -9.13 49.46
N ARG A 146 7.57 -9.51 48.83
CA ARG A 146 6.16 -9.42 49.28
C ARG A 146 5.38 -8.07 49.23
N SER A 147 4.34 -8.12 48.38
CA SER A 147 2.92 -7.68 48.59
C SER A 147 2.37 -6.40 47.93
N LEU A 148 1.26 -6.63 47.20
CA LEU A 148 0.03 -5.84 46.96
C LEU A 148 -0.01 -4.65 45.98
N ALA A 149 -0.76 -4.89 44.89
CA ALA A 149 -1.74 -4.03 44.18
C ALA A 149 -1.36 -2.59 43.77
N GLU A 150 -1.33 -2.31 42.46
CA GLU A 150 -2.40 -1.61 41.71
C GLU A 150 -1.98 -1.24 40.26
N ASN A 151 -2.88 -1.53 39.33
CA ASN A 151 -3.24 -0.77 38.13
C ASN A 151 -2.12 -0.30 37.16
N GLY A 152 -1.71 -1.19 36.27
CA GLY A 152 -1.12 -0.82 34.98
C GLY A 152 -2.18 -0.90 33.88
N ALA A 153 -2.71 0.24 33.44
CA ALA A 153 -3.33 0.35 32.13
C ALA A 153 -2.24 0.06 31.09
N GLN A 154 -2.18 -1.19 30.63
CA GLN A 154 -1.24 -1.61 29.61
C GLN A 154 -1.84 -1.19 28.27
N GLU A 155 -1.35 -0.07 27.74
CA GLU A 155 -1.58 0.32 26.36
C GLU A 155 -1.14 -0.84 25.47
N ASP A 156 -2.13 -1.50 24.85
CA ASP A 156 -1.94 -2.42 23.74
C ASP A 156 -1.37 -1.61 22.57
N THR A 157 -0.04 -1.45 22.53
CA THR A 157 0.64 -0.91 21.37
C THR A 157 0.57 -1.97 20.27
N ALA A 158 -0.49 -1.92 19.46
CA ALA A 158 -0.58 -2.65 18.20
C ALA A 158 0.72 -2.40 17.42
N GLU A 159 1.44 -3.46 17.07
CA GLU A 159 2.72 -3.38 16.38
C GLU A 159 2.54 -2.69 15.01
N ILE A 160 2.83 -1.39 14.95
CA ILE A 160 2.62 -0.56 13.76
C ILE A 160 3.53 -1.08 12.63
N LYS A 161 2.94 -1.42 11.48
CA LYS A 161 3.71 -1.79 10.28
C LYS A 161 4.56 -0.59 9.85
N ILE A 162 5.83 -0.83 9.50
CA ILE A 162 6.81 0.21 9.16
C ILE A 162 6.31 1.26 8.16
N GLY A 163 5.56 0.85 7.12
CA GLY A 163 5.03 1.81 6.14
C GLY A 163 4.04 2.81 6.77
N GLU A 164 3.21 2.37 7.70
CA GLU A 164 2.29 3.24 8.44
C GLU A 164 3.05 4.13 9.43
N LEU A 165 4.01 3.55 10.16
CA LEU A 165 4.89 4.30 11.05
C LEU A 165 5.61 5.43 10.32
N VAL A 166 6.16 5.16 9.13
CA VAL A 166 6.84 6.18 8.33
C VAL A 166 5.87 7.28 7.92
N ARG A 167 4.66 6.92 7.45
CA ARG A 167 3.66 7.93 7.06
C ARG A 167 3.22 8.77 8.23
N SER A 168 2.90 8.15 9.38
CA SER A 168 2.44 8.87 10.57
C SER A 168 3.53 9.80 11.09
N GLU A 169 4.77 9.32 11.20
CA GLU A 169 5.87 10.12 11.73
C GLU A 169 6.30 11.22 10.77
N ILE A 170 6.45 10.95 9.48
CA ILE A 170 6.77 12.00 8.50
C ILE A 170 5.66 13.06 8.46
N LYS A 171 4.40 12.66 8.49
CA LYS A 171 3.27 13.60 8.56
C LYS A 171 3.32 14.46 9.82
N ARG A 172 3.63 13.85 10.98
CA ARG A 172 3.80 14.57 12.26
C ARG A 172 4.95 15.56 12.19
N LEU A 173 6.12 15.14 11.71
CA LEU A 173 7.30 16.00 11.58
C LEU A 173 7.06 17.19 10.65
N ILE A 174 6.36 16.98 9.53
CA ILE A 174 5.97 18.07 8.63
C ILE A 174 4.98 19.03 9.29
N ALA A 175 3.95 18.51 9.95
CA ALA A 175 2.94 19.34 10.62
C ALA A 175 3.53 20.19 11.74
N GLN A 176 4.55 19.68 12.43
CA GLN A 176 5.27 20.37 13.50
C GLN A 176 6.46 21.21 12.98
N ASN A 177 6.66 21.24 11.66
CA ASN A 177 7.76 21.95 11.01
C ASN A 177 9.16 21.55 11.54
N LEU A 178 9.32 20.26 11.90
CA LEU A 178 10.54 19.68 12.47
C LEU A 178 11.52 19.17 11.41
N ILE A 179 11.20 19.32 10.12
CA ILE A 179 12.10 18.94 9.02
C ILE A 179 12.79 20.19 8.48
N SER A 180 14.07 20.34 8.77
CA SER A 180 14.92 21.43 8.31
C SER A 180 15.16 21.38 6.79
N ASN A 181 15.50 22.52 6.19
CA ASN A 181 15.85 22.58 4.77
C ASN A 181 17.03 21.69 4.40
N GLU A 182 17.97 21.46 5.32
CA GLU A 182 19.09 20.57 5.12
C GLU A 182 18.65 19.10 5.12
N GLN A 183 17.79 18.71 6.07
CA GLN A 183 17.19 17.38 6.10
C GLN A 183 16.40 17.11 4.82
N ILE A 184 15.64 18.08 4.30
CA ILE A 184 14.93 17.93 3.03
C ILE A 184 15.90 17.57 1.89
N LYS A 185 17.08 18.20 1.82
CA LYS A 185 18.09 17.87 0.80
C LYS A 185 18.57 16.43 0.93
N TRP A 186 18.83 15.96 2.15
CA TRP A 186 19.22 14.56 2.39
C TRP A 186 18.10 13.57 2.05
N LEU A 187 16.86 13.90 2.39
CA LEU A 187 15.70 13.06 2.08
C LEU A 187 15.39 13.00 0.57
N LEU A 188 15.84 13.97 -0.22
CA LEU A 188 15.81 13.95 -1.69
C LEU A 188 16.99 13.18 -2.30
N ASP A 189 18.04 12.89 -1.53
CA ASP A 189 19.22 12.18 -2.00
C ASP A 189 19.06 10.65 -1.89
N LYS A 190 19.28 9.97 -3.01
CA LYS A 190 19.12 8.51 -3.09
C LYS A 190 20.17 7.76 -2.26
N ASN A 191 21.43 8.22 -2.26
CA ASN A 191 22.52 7.51 -1.60
C ASN A 191 22.40 7.64 -0.08
N TYR A 192 22.11 8.84 0.41
CA TYR A 192 21.75 9.07 1.81
C TYR A 192 20.60 8.14 2.22
N CYS A 193 19.51 8.10 1.46
CA CYS A 193 18.37 7.25 1.80
C CYS A 193 18.73 5.75 1.80
N LYS A 194 19.66 5.33 0.94
CA LYS A 194 20.17 3.96 0.91
C LYS A 194 20.98 3.64 2.16
N ASP A 195 21.88 4.53 2.56
CA ASP A 195 22.75 4.31 3.72
C ASP A 195 21.94 4.39 5.03
N THR A 196 21.14 5.44 5.17
CA THR A 196 20.34 5.74 6.36
C THR A 196 19.17 4.79 6.54
N PHE A 197 18.38 4.48 5.50
CA PHE A 197 17.14 3.69 5.64
C PHE A 197 17.19 2.30 4.99
N ASP A 198 18.21 1.99 4.17
CA ASP A 198 18.22 0.83 3.28
C ASP A 198 17.07 0.82 2.24
N ILE A 199 16.72 2.00 1.72
CA ILE A 199 15.78 2.13 0.60
C ILE A 199 16.52 2.56 -0.68
N ASN A 200 16.12 2.03 -1.83
CA ASN A 200 16.84 2.25 -3.10
C ASN A 200 16.36 3.51 -3.87
N TYR A 201 15.59 4.37 -3.23
CA TYR A 201 14.97 5.56 -3.80
C TYR A 201 15.02 6.71 -2.78
N PRO A 202 15.08 7.97 -3.22
CA PRO A 202 14.87 9.12 -2.35
C PRO A 202 13.60 8.96 -1.49
N LEU A 203 13.66 9.34 -0.21
CA LEU A 203 12.50 9.30 0.66
C LEU A 203 11.45 10.30 0.19
N LEU A 204 11.89 11.52 -0.13
CA LEU A 204 11.05 12.55 -0.73
C LEU A 204 11.30 12.62 -2.24
N LYS A 205 10.25 12.99 -2.98
CA LYS A 205 10.35 13.34 -4.40
C LYS A 205 9.56 14.61 -4.67
N MET A 206 10.20 15.62 -5.25
CA MET A 206 9.52 16.85 -5.67
C MET A 206 8.47 16.57 -6.73
N VAL A 207 7.35 17.28 -6.63
CA VAL A 207 6.23 17.22 -7.59
C VAL A 207 6.25 18.48 -8.45
N GLY A 208 6.42 18.30 -9.75
CA GLY A 208 6.27 19.38 -10.73
C GLY A 208 4.79 19.66 -11.05
N ASN A 209 4.51 20.80 -11.68
CA ASN A 209 3.14 21.15 -12.09
C ASN A 209 2.77 20.58 -13.46
N ASP A 210 3.75 20.15 -14.26
CA ASP A 210 3.56 19.85 -15.68
C ASP A 210 3.01 18.45 -15.95
N VAL A 211 3.06 17.56 -14.95
CA VAL A 211 2.70 16.15 -15.10
C VAL A 211 1.72 15.75 -13.98
N PRO A 212 0.68 14.94 -14.24
CA PRO A 212 -0.19 14.44 -13.17
C PRO A 212 0.58 13.64 -12.11
N VAL A 213 0.22 13.82 -10.82
CA VAL A 213 0.82 13.10 -9.68
C VAL A 213 0.79 11.57 -9.88
N THR A 214 -0.26 11.06 -10.51
CA THR A 214 -0.45 9.64 -10.84
C THR A 214 0.67 9.07 -11.73
N GLN A 215 1.27 9.90 -12.58
CA GLN A 215 2.42 9.53 -13.40
C GLN A 215 3.73 9.82 -12.67
N GLN A 216 3.84 10.96 -11.98
CA GLN A 216 5.06 11.35 -11.26
C GLN A 216 5.42 10.36 -10.14
N ARG A 217 4.47 9.67 -9.53
CA ARG A 217 4.75 8.65 -8.50
C ARG A 217 5.38 7.37 -9.05
N GLN A 218 5.42 7.19 -10.38
CA GLN A 218 5.92 5.97 -11.00
C GLN A 218 7.41 6.07 -11.37
N ILE A 219 8.14 4.98 -11.17
CA ILE A 219 9.49 4.76 -11.72
C ILE A 219 9.45 3.44 -12.51
N ASN A 220 9.82 3.48 -13.79
CA ASN A 220 9.82 2.33 -14.68
C ASN A 220 8.46 1.58 -14.74
N GLY A 221 7.35 2.34 -14.64
CA GLY A 221 5.98 1.83 -14.68
C GLY A 221 5.43 1.32 -13.35
N TYR A 222 6.14 1.51 -12.23
CA TYR A 222 5.66 1.10 -10.91
C TYR A 222 5.54 2.29 -9.97
N SER A 223 4.46 2.36 -9.18
CA SER A 223 4.41 3.32 -8.09
C SER A 223 5.49 3.00 -7.06
N ARG A 224 6.45 3.91 -6.93
CA ARG A 224 7.50 3.88 -5.89
C ARG A 224 7.25 4.89 -4.78
N TYR A 225 6.27 5.77 -4.99
CA TYR A 225 5.85 6.78 -4.04
C TYR A 225 4.35 6.66 -3.78
N TRP A 226 3.93 6.96 -2.56
CA TRP A 226 2.52 7.07 -2.20
C TRP A 226 1.82 8.18 -3.00
N LYS A 227 0.48 8.11 -3.05
CA LYS A 227 -0.35 9.10 -3.77
C LYS A 227 -0.55 10.41 -3.01
N GLU A 228 -0.38 10.38 -1.68
CA GLU A 228 -0.55 11.53 -0.81
C GLU A 228 0.55 12.56 -1.08
N VAL A 229 0.15 13.82 -1.24
CA VAL A 229 1.05 14.94 -1.51
C VAL A 229 1.25 15.70 -0.20
N TYR A 230 2.51 15.93 0.15
CA TYR A 230 2.92 16.69 1.32
C TYR A 230 3.43 18.07 0.87
N ILE A 231 3.12 19.12 1.63
CA ILE A 231 3.59 20.48 1.36
C ILE A 231 4.57 20.85 2.47
N ILE A 232 5.83 21.11 2.09
CA ILE A 232 6.89 21.52 3.01
C ILE A 232 7.49 22.81 2.44
N ASN A 233 7.47 23.90 3.21
CA ASN A 233 7.97 25.21 2.77
C ASN A 233 7.40 25.67 1.41
N GLY A 234 6.10 25.41 1.18
CA GLY A 234 5.40 25.76 -0.06
C GLY A 234 5.68 24.85 -1.26
N VAL A 235 6.57 23.86 -1.12
CA VAL A 235 6.92 22.90 -2.19
C VAL A 235 6.18 21.58 -1.98
N LYS A 236 5.70 20.98 -3.08
CA LYS A 236 4.97 19.71 -3.06
C LYS A 236 5.93 18.53 -3.17
N PHE A 237 5.73 17.52 -2.32
CA PHE A 237 6.52 16.31 -2.28
C PHE A 237 5.63 15.05 -2.23
N LEU A 238 6.16 13.95 -2.76
CA LEU A 238 5.67 12.59 -2.53
C LEU A 238 6.62 11.83 -1.64
N LEU A 239 6.09 10.86 -0.91
CA LEU A 239 6.83 10.02 0.01
C LEU A 239 7.02 8.61 -0.54
N CYS A 240 8.24 8.08 -0.46
CA CYS A 240 8.61 6.76 -0.95
C CYS A 240 7.85 5.66 -0.22
N SER A 241 7.34 4.69 -0.97
CA SER A 241 6.50 3.60 -0.46
C SER A 241 7.26 2.28 -0.25
N GLN A 242 8.55 2.23 -0.55
CA GLN A 242 9.34 0.98 -0.58
C GLN A 242 9.90 0.60 0.78
N TRP A 243 9.01 0.34 1.73
CA TRP A 243 9.33 -0.02 3.11
C TRP A 243 9.08 -1.50 3.41
N TYR A 244 10.04 -2.13 4.09
CA TYR A 244 10.00 -3.52 4.54
C TYR A 244 10.43 -3.60 6.01
N ASN A 245 10.08 -4.69 6.70
CA ASN A 245 10.39 -4.83 8.14
C ASN A 245 11.88 -4.64 8.47
N ARG A 246 12.79 -5.04 7.58
CA ARG A 246 14.24 -4.80 7.75
C ARG A 246 14.63 -3.32 7.86
N ASN A 247 13.80 -2.40 7.37
CA ASN A 247 14.04 -0.97 7.41
C ASN A 247 13.60 -0.33 8.75
N LEU A 248 12.87 -1.06 9.60
CA LEU A 248 12.24 -0.53 10.80
C LEU A 248 13.25 0.06 11.80
N VAL A 249 14.29 -0.71 12.13
CA VAL A 249 15.32 -0.28 13.09
C VAL A 249 16.03 0.97 12.58
N LYS A 250 16.38 1.00 11.29
CA LYS A 250 17.03 2.13 10.65
C LYS A 250 16.17 3.40 10.70
N PHE A 251 14.88 3.28 10.40
CA PHE A 251 13.97 4.42 10.46
C PHE A 251 13.78 4.94 11.89
N LYS A 252 13.61 4.05 12.88
CA LYS A 252 13.53 4.45 14.30
C LYS A 252 14.80 5.15 14.78
N ASN A 253 15.97 4.64 14.39
CA ASN A 253 17.23 5.28 14.73
C ASN A 253 17.31 6.70 14.15
N TRP A 254 16.89 6.89 12.91
CA TRP A 254 16.84 8.22 12.30
C TRP A 254 15.88 9.17 13.03
N LEU A 255 14.71 8.70 13.48
CA LEU A 255 13.77 9.53 14.26
C LEU A 255 14.36 10.00 15.59
N ASN A 256 15.19 9.19 16.24
CA ASN A 256 15.80 9.54 17.53
C ASN A 256 16.97 10.52 17.41
N HIS A 257 17.54 10.70 16.21
CA HIS A 257 18.67 11.59 15.95
C HIS A 257 18.28 12.85 15.17
N ASN A 258 16.97 13.03 14.93
CA ASN A 258 16.36 14.19 14.27
C ASN A 258 15.62 15.05 15.29
#